data_AF-A0A7X9PAE5-F1
#
_entry.id   AF-A0A7X9PAE5-F1
#
_cell.length_a   1.000
_cell.length_b   1.000
_cell.length_c   1.000
_cell.angle_alpha   90.00
_cell.angle_beta   90.00
_cell.angle_gamma   90.00
#
_symmetry.space_group_name_H-M   'P 1'
#
loop_
_entity.id
_entity.type
_entity.pdbx_description
1 polymer ?
#
loop_
_entity_poly.entity_id
_entity_poly.type
_entity_poly.pdbx_seq_one_letter_code
_entity_poly.pdbx_strand_id
1 'polypeptide(L)'
;MKYSVLAFAVVVVAVVVLLVSWPPRLAVGSSSETFTHPPVALRDEAGKTVNPQDADAKPYSPRKTCGGCHPYDTITKAYHFQMGAEVMSDDWGAKNRNRPWIQSPGQNGGQHHMSYMWLAKKVNRTEAEVGLSTYQYAQTCAVCHPGGSIFENDRDGRRYDTRQAAEPEIASSLDGDYHKAAWDRSGVLEADCLMCHKPDYDHKARTTQVSAANYRWAATAGAGVGDVEGSVIAGQTPTLKYKPSNDSSDRITIVPKRPTDRNCLLCHGEAETKKRGHVWDGRNEDVHSGAGMTCISCHPSGIDHQIAKGRSNSVFVNDELDSDEVSCVSCHTEGRMGASRPKHEGIPPNHLKTIACVTCHVRDSNVTAVHTVDTTT
;
A
#
# COMPACT_ATOMS: atom_id res chain seq x y z
N MET A 1 79.33 -22.89 -36.51
CA MET A 1 77.93 -23.38 -36.59
C MET A 1 77.09 -22.47 -35.72
N LYS A 2 76.12 -21.78 -36.33
CA LYS A 2 75.43 -20.60 -35.79
C LYS A 2 74.21 -21.02 -34.97
N TYR A 3 74.10 -20.51 -33.75
CA TYR A 3 72.87 -20.56 -32.94
C TYR A 3 71.84 -19.59 -33.56
N SER A 4 70.65 -20.10 -33.90
CA SER A 4 69.52 -19.27 -34.34
C SER A 4 68.47 -19.24 -33.23
N VAL A 5 68.24 -18.04 -32.71
CA VAL A 5 67.20 -17.69 -31.74
C VAL A 5 65.88 -17.55 -32.51
N LEU A 6 64.88 -18.37 -32.20
CA LEU A 6 63.51 -18.16 -32.70
C LEU A 6 62.86 -17.02 -31.89
N ALA A 7 62.62 -15.90 -32.55
CA ALA A 7 61.82 -14.80 -32.02
C ALA A 7 60.32 -15.13 -32.17
N PHE A 8 59.60 -15.20 -31.05
CA PHE A 8 58.14 -15.19 -31.05
C PHE A 8 57.64 -13.77 -31.32
N ALA A 9 56.99 -13.55 -32.46
CA ALA A 9 56.30 -12.31 -32.76
C ALA A 9 54.94 -12.29 -32.02
N VAL A 10 54.80 -11.42 -31.03
CA VAL A 10 53.52 -11.10 -30.39
C VAL A 10 52.76 -10.14 -31.31
N VAL A 11 51.66 -10.62 -31.89
CA VAL A 11 50.71 -9.76 -32.63
C VAL A 11 49.81 -9.07 -31.61
N VAL A 12 50.05 -7.79 -31.36
CA VAL A 12 49.14 -6.93 -30.60
C VAL A 12 48.01 -6.49 -31.54
N VAL A 13 46.83 -7.09 -31.39
CA VAL A 13 45.61 -6.62 -32.05
C VAL A 13 45.11 -5.40 -31.28
N ALA A 14 45.29 -4.21 -31.87
CA ALA A 14 44.70 -2.98 -31.34
C ALA A 14 43.17 -3.00 -31.56
N VAL A 15 42.42 -3.22 -30.49
CA VAL A 15 40.96 -3.04 -30.49
C VAL A 15 40.67 -1.54 -30.50
N VAL A 16 40.29 -1.01 -31.67
CA VAL A 16 39.76 0.35 -31.78
C VAL A 16 38.34 0.34 -31.20
N VAL A 17 38.21 0.80 -29.96
CA VAL A 17 36.91 1.10 -29.36
C VAL A 17 36.37 2.37 -30.04
N LEU A 18 35.50 2.19 -31.03
CA LEU A 18 34.67 3.26 -31.57
C LEU A 18 33.72 3.72 -30.46
N LEU A 19 34.05 4.84 -29.82
CA LEU A 19 33.13 5.57 -28.94
C LEU A 19 31.96 6.07 -29.78
N VAL A 20 30.91 5.26 -29.88
CA VAL A 20 29.60 5.71 -30.35
C VAL A 20 29.08 6.70 -29.32
N SER A 21 29.22 7.99 -29.61
CA SER A 21 28.58 9.04 -28.83
C SER A 21 27.07 8.89 -29.00
N TRP A 22 26.40 8.38 -27.96
CA TRP A 22 24.96 8.53 -27.85
C TRP A 22 24.64 10.03 -27.77
N PRO A 23 23.62 10.51 -28.50
CA PRO A 23 23.19 11.89 -28.36
C PRO A 23 22.83 12.14 -26.88
N PRO A 24 23.08 13.34 -26.36
CA PRO A 24 22.71 13.68 -24.99
C PRO A 24 21.22 13.39 -24.82
N ARG A 25 20.88 12.59 -23.80
CA ARG A 25 19.50 12.38 -23.37
C ARG A 25 18.91 13.76 -23.12
N LEU A 26 17.97 14.18 -23.97
CA LEU A 26 17.14 15.33 -23.69
C LEU A 26 16.46 15.03 -22.35
N ALA A 27 16.84 15.78 -21.31
CA ALA A 27 16.11 15.78 -20.06
C ALA A 27 14.71 16.28 -20.41
N VAL A 28 13.76 15.34 -20.50
CA VAL A 28 12.35 15.68 -20.55
C VAL A 28 12.08 16.38 -19.22
N GLY A 29 11.86 17.68 -19.29
CA GLY A 29 11.43 18.45 -18.15
C GLY A 29 10.14 17.83 -17.64
N SER A 30 10.22 17.14 -16.50
CA SER A 30 9.02 16.93 -15.72
C SER A 30 8.54 18.34 -15.37
N SER A 31 7.28 18.65 -15.66
CA SER A 31 6.61 19.73 -14.95
C SER A 31 6.48 19.28 -13.50
N SER A 32 7.59 19.30 -12.76
CA SER A 32 7.60 19.21 -11.32
C SER A 32 7.06 20.55 -10.83
N GLU A 33 5.74 20.70 -10.80
CA GLU A 33 5.23 21.48 -9.69
C GLU A 33 5.76 20.80 -8.43
N THR A 34 6.74 21.46 -7.80
CA THR A 34 7.32 20.99 -6.55
C THR A 34 6.17 20.90 -5.56
N PHE A 35 5.78 19.68 -5.22
CA PHE A 35 4.80 19.46 -4.17
C PHE A 35 5.35 20.09 -2.88
N THR A 36 4.80 21.24 -2.50
CA THR A 36 5.16 21.96 -1.28
C THR A 36 4.02 21.84 -0.29
N HIS A 37 4.29 21.20 0.84
CA HIS A 37 3.39 21.14 1.98
C HIS A 37 4.02 21.90 3.15
N PRO A 38 3.29 22.76 3.87
CA PRO A 38 3.81 23.38 5.09
C PRO A 38 3.98 22.32 6.21
N PRO A 39 4.87 22.53 7.20
CA PRO A 39 4.90 21.67 8.39
C PRO A 39 3.54 21.64 9.10
N VAL A 40 3.11 20.43 9.49
CA VAL A 40 1.85 20.20 10.22
C VAL A 40 2.17 19.69 11.62
N ALA A 41 1.62 20.34 12.64
CA ALA A 41 1.71 19.85 14.00
C ALA A 41 0.78 18.65 14.21
N LEU A 42 1.31 17.55 14.75
CA LEU A 42 0.53 16.36 15.07
C LEU A 42 -0.49 16.65 16.18
N ARG A 43 -1.67 16.04 16.04
CA ARG A 43 -2.76 16.12 17.03
C ARG A 43 -3.19 14.72 17.44
N ASP A 44 -3.65 14.60 18.68
CA ASP A 44 -4.29 13.39 19.18
C ASP A 44 -5.78 13.31 18.78
N GLU A 45 -6.46 12.23 19.18
CA GLU A 45 -7.90 12.03 18.90
C GLU A 45 -8.81 13.11 19.52
N ALA A 46 -8.38 13.79 20.59
CA ALA A 46 -9.09 14.92 21.17
C ALA A 46 -8.84 16.24 20.40
N GLY A 47 -7.93 16.22 19.41
CA GLY A 47 -7.53 17.38 18.63
C GLY A 47 -6.49 18.27 19.32
N LYS A 48 -5.96 17.85 20.47
CA LYS A 48 -4.89 18.55 21.19
C LYS A 48 -3.58 18.32 20.45
N THR A 49 -2.78 19.38 20.31
CA THR A 49 -1.43 19.27 19.73
C THR A 49 -0.56 18.36 20.60
N VAL A 50 0.09 17.40 19.98
CA VAL A 50 1.02 16.48 20.63
C VAL A 50 2.26 17.25 21.04
N ASN A 51 2.53 17.29 22.35
CA ASN A 51 3.77 17.79 22.93
C ASN A 51 4.64 16.61 23.36
N PRO A 52 5.87 16.45 22.83
CA PRO A 52 6.73 15.31 23.16
C PRO A 52 7.29 15.31 24.60
N GLN A 53 7.14 16.39 25.37
CA GLN A 53 7.48 16.43 26.80
C GLN A 53 6.30 16.05 27.72
N ASP A 54 5.08 15.97 27.19
CA ASP A 54 3.92 15.58 27.98
C ASP A 54 4.00 14.07 28.28
N ALA A 55 4.15 13.71 29.56
CA ALA A 55 4.26 12.32 29.99
C ALA A 55 2.98 11.52 29.69
N ASP A 56 1.84 12.20 29.56
CA ASP A 56 0.54 11.60 29.27
C ASP A 56 0.11 11.82 27.81
N ALA A 57 1.03 12.23 26.93
CA ALA A 57 0.77 12.47 25.51
C ALA A 57 0.08 11.26 24.87
N LYS A 58 -1.05 11.54 24.21
CA LYS A 58 -1.84 10.50 23.52
C LYS A 58 -1.30 10.28 22.11
N PRO A 59 -1.53 9.09 21.52
CA PRO A 59 -1.11 8.80 20.15
C PRO A 59 -1.67 9.81 19.16
N TYR A 60 -0.91 10.01 18.09
CA TYR A 60 -1.28 10.88 16.98
C TYR A 60 -2.47 10.27 16.21
N SER A 61 -3.45 11.11 15.90
CA SER A 61 -4.62 10.79 15.08
C SER A 61 -4.42 11.36 13.66
N PRO A 62 -4.30 10.51 12.63
CA PRO A 62 -4.38 10.93 11.24
C PRO A 62 -5.64 11.75 10.93
N ARG A 63 -6.80 11.35 11.48
CA ARG A 63 -8.08 12.06 11.28
C ARG A 63 -8.02 13.49 11.81
N LYS A 64 -7.49 13.72 13.00
CA LYS A 64 -7.43 15.07 13.59
C LYS A 64 -6.29 15.91 13.05
N THR A 65 -5.20 15.28 12.60
CA THR A 65 -4.03 15.99 12.06
C THR A 65 -4.23 16.36 10.60
N CYS A 66 -4.41 15.37 9.73
CA CYS A 66 -4.54 15.58 8.28
C CYS A 66 -5.97 15.98 7.91
N GLY A 67 -6.97 15.37 8.56
CA GLY A 67 -8.38 15.71 8.35
C GLY A 67 -8.78 17.11 8.83
N GLY A 68 -7.90 17.80 9.57
CA GLY A 68 -8.08 19.22 9.89
C GLY A 68 -7.91 20.16 8.68
N CYS A 69 -7.23 19.70 7.62
CA CYS A 69 -7.00 20.46 6.38
C CYS A 69 -7.56 19.77 5.12
N HIS A 70 -7.73 18.43 5.17
CA HIS A 70 -8.19 17.62 4.05
C HIS A 70 -9.55 16.95 4.36
N PRO A 71 -10.38 16.67 3.34
CA PRO A 71 -11.69 16.05 3.54
C PRO A 71 -11.54 14.55 3.83
N TYR A 72 -11.20 14.20 5.08
CA TYR A 72 -10.89 12.83 5.50
C TYR A 72 -11.98 11.82 5.11
N ASP A 73 -13.26 12.15 5.30
CA ASP A 73 -14.37 11.24 4.98
C ASP A 73 -14.58 11.06 3.46
N THR A 74 -14.12 12.00 2.64
CA THR A 74 -14.07 11.84 1.18
C THR A 74 -12.89 10.97 0.78
N ILE A 75 -11.71 11.27 1.33
CA ILE A 75 -10.46 10.54 1.04
C ILE A 75 -10.59 9.05 1.36
N THR A 76 -11.15 8.75 2.53
CA THR A 76 -11.29 7.38 3.01
C THR A 76 -12.34 6.56 2.27
N LYS A 77 -13.08 7.14 1.32
CA LYS A 77 -13.93 6.39 0.39
C LYS A 77 -13.14 5.82 -0.79
N ALA A 78 -11.86 6.15 -0.93
CA ALA A 78 -11.04 5.56 -1.97
C ALA A 78 -10.89 4.05 -1.81
N TYR A 79 -10.73 3.35 -2.93
CA TYR A 79 -10.68 1.89 -2.94
C TYR A 79 -9.60 1.32 -2.00
N HIS A 80 -8.42 1.93 -1.91
CA HIS A 80 -7.36 1.43 -1.02
C HIS A 80 -7.75 1.48 0.47
N PHE A 81 -8.66 2.36 0.87
CA PHE A 81 -9.19 2.42 2.23
C PHE A 81 -10.43 1.54 2.42
N GLN A 82 -11.20 1.28 1.37
CA GLN A 82 -12.44 0.52 1.50
C GLN A 82 -12.24 -0.97 1.21
N MET A 83 -11.51 -1.28 0.15
CA MET A 83 -11.25 -2.63 -0.36
C MET A 83 -12.51 -3.53 -0.36
N GLY A 84 -13.66 -3.01 -0.80
CA GLY A 84 -14.94 -3.71 -0.88
C GLY A 84 -15.88 -3.50 0.31
N ALA A 85 -15.40 -2.94 1.41
CA ALA A 85 -16.20 -2.68 2.61
C ALA A 85 -17.43 -1.80 2.38
N GLU A 86 -17.37 -0.91 1.40
CA GLU A 86 -18.40 0.08 1.08
C GLU A 86 -19.73 -0.54 0.61
N VAL A 87 -19.69 -1.78 0.11
CA VAL A 87 -20.87 -2.56 -0.31
C VAL A 87 -21.05 -3.84 0.52
N MET A 88 -20.32 -3.98 1.62
CA MET A 88 -20.26 -5.22 2.38
C MET A 88 -21.61 -5.58 3.01
N SER A 89 -22.01 -6.85 2.89
CA SER A 89 -23.19 -7.38 3.59
C SER A 89 -23.11 -8.91 3.73
N ASP A 90 -23.80 -9.46 4.73
CA ASP A 90 -23.81 -10.90 5.03
C ASP A 90 -24.35 -11.78 3.88
N ASP A 91 -25.11 -11.20 2.95
CA ASP A 91 -25.71 -11.87 1.80
C ASP A 91 -25.13 -11.43 0.44
N TRP A 92 -24.11 -10.56 0.42
CA TRP A 92 -23.52 -10.03 -0.80
C TRP A 92 -23.06 -11.15 -1.75
N GLY A 93 -22.30 -12.12 -1.25
CA GLY A 93 -21.76 -13.20 -2.07
C GLY A 93 -22.81 -14.20 -2.54
N ALA A 94 -23.88 -14.38 -1.76
CA ALA A 94 -25.04 -15.16 -2.18
C ALA A 94 -25.75 -14.48 -3.36
N LYS A 95 -25.98 -13.17 -3.28
CA LYS A 95 -26.64 -12.36 -4.32
C LYS A 95 -25.81 -12.21 -5.60
N ASN A 96 -24.50 -12.05 -5.49
CA ASN A 96 -23.66 -11.59 -6.60
C ASN A 96 -22.72 -12.65 -7.20
N ARG A 97 -22.42 -13.73 -6.45
CA ARG A 97 -21.36 -14.69 -6.83
C ARG A 97 -21.73 -16.16 -6.64
N ASN A 98 -22.93 -16.48 -6.13
CA ASN A 98 -23.30 -17.83 -5.68
C ASN A 98 -22.28 -18.42 -4.68
N ARG A 99 -21.75 -17.57 -3.80
CA ARG A 99 -20.74 -17.89 -2.78
C ARG A 99 -21.14 -17.26 -1.43
N PRO A 100 -21.99 -17.92 -0.62
CA PRO A 100 -22.64 -17.33 0.55
C PRO A 100 -21.71 -16.99 1.74
N TRP A 101 -20.43 -17.35 1.65
CA TRP A 101 -19.38 -17.00 2.62
C TRP A 101 -18.63 -15.71 2.27
N ILE A 102 -18.82 -15.16 1.06
CA ILE A 102 -18.23 -13.89 0.64
C ILE A 102 -19.20 -12.75 1.03
N GLN A 103 -18.66 -11.69 1.62
CA GLN A 103 -19.42 -10.52 2.06
C GLN A 103 -19.18 -9.27 1.22
N SER A 104 -18.15 -9.25 0.36
CA SER A 104 -17.87 -8.11 -0.52
C SER A 104 -17.04 -8.53 -1.75
N PRO A 105 -16.91 -7.65 -2.77
CA PRO A 105 -16.08 -7.95 -3.95
C PRO A 105 -14.58 -7.81 -3.70
N GLY A 106 -14.19 -7.07 -2.65
CA GLY A 106 -12.80 -6.71 -2.39
C GLY A 106 -12.16 -7.55 -1.30
N GLN A 107 -10.99 -7.11 -0.82
CA GLN A 107 -10.26 -7.84 0.21
C GLN A 107 -11.03 -7.93 1.54
N ASN A 108 -11.76 -6.87 1.90
CA ASN A 108 -12.52 -6.79 3.13
C ASN A 108 -13.85 -7.55 2.99
N GLY A 109 -13.86 -8.84 3.34
CA GLY A 109 -15.03 -9.72 3.18
C GLY A 109 -14.99 -10.62 1.94
N GLY A 110 -13.94 -10.49 1.12
CA GLY A 110 -13.65 -11.42 0.02
C GLY A 110 -12.98 -12.72 0.48
N GLN A 111 -12.72 -13.62 -0.47
CA GLN A 111 -11.98 -14.85 -0.20
C GLN A 111 -10.46 -14.58 -0.28
N HIS A 112 -9.75 -14.82 0.81
CA HIS A 112 -8.29 -14.78 0.84
C HIS A 112 -7.70 -16.07 0.27
N HIS A 113 -6.98 -15.96 -0.85
CA HIS A 113 -6.24 -17.09 -1.41
C HIS A 113 -5.18 -17.55 -0.39
N MET A 114 -5.17 -18.86 -0.09
CA MET A 114 -4.22 -19.60 0.74
C MET A 114 -4.44 -19.64 2.26
N SER A 115 -5.17 -18.70 2.86
CA SER A 115 -5.32 -18.70 4.33
C SER A 115 -6.59 -19.36 4.85
N TYR A 116 -7.58 -19.63 3.98
CA TYR A 116 -8.93 -20.07 4.36
C TYR A 116 -9.52 -19.25 5.52
N MET A 117 -9.07 -18.00 5.67
CA MET A 117 -9.58 -17.05 6.63
C MET A 117 -10.78 -16.35 6.02
N TRP A 118 -11.82 -16.17 6.82
CA TRP A 118 -13.05 -15.48 6.43
C TRP A 118 -13.37 -14.48 7.53
N LEU A 119 -13.63 -13.24 7.12
CA LEU A 119 -14.23 -12.26 8.00
C LEU A 119 -15.59 -12.80 8.45
N ALA A 120 -15.89 -12.72 9.74
CA ALA A 120 -17.17 -13.14 10.30
C ALA A 120 -18.30 -12.30 9.72
N LYS A 121 -19.47 -12.90 9.56
CA LYS A 121 -20.71 -12.17 9.25
C LYS A 121 -21.04 -11.22 10.39
N LYS A 122 -21.78 -10.15 10.12
CA LYS A 122 -22.27 -9.25 11.18
C LYS A 122 -23.11 -10.03 12.19
N VAL A 123 -24.05 -10.86 11.72
CA VAL A 123 -24.92 -11.66 12.57
C VAL A 123 -24.61 -13.16 12.42
N ASN A 124 -24.21 -13.79 13.51
CA ASN A 124 -23.92 -15.24 13.58
C ASN A 124 -24.85 -15.93 14.59
N ARG A 125 -25.17 -17.21 14.36
CA ARG A 125 -26.11 -17.98 15.19
C ARG A 125 -25.40 -18.81 16.25
N THR A 126 -24.17 -19.23 15.97
CA THR A 126 -23.36 -20.03 16.89
C THR A 126 -21.92 -19.55 16.88
N GLU A 127 -21.18 -19.82 17.96
CA GLU A 127 -19.75 -19.48 18.04
C GLU A 127 -18.93 -20.16 16.93
N ALA A 128 -19.31 -21.37 16.50
CA ALA A 128 -18.63 -22.08 15.41
C ALA A 128 -18.81 -21.41 14.03
N GLU A 129 -19.82 -20.55 13.87
CA GLU A 129 -20.01 -19.74 12.66
C GLU A 129 -19.19 -18.45 12.68
N VAL A 130 -18.83 -17.97 13.88
CA VAL A 130 -18.02 -16.76 14.03
C VAL A 130 -16.61 -17.09 13.54
N GLY A 131 -16.31 -16.65 12.31
CA GLY A 131 -14.97 -16.66 11.74
C GLY A 131 -14.05 -15.68 12.47
N LEU A 132 -13.19 -14.98 11.73
CA LEU A 132 -12.43 -13.89 12.33
C LEU A 132 -13.36 -12.71 12.58
N SER A 133 -13.52 -12.29 13.82
CA SER A 133 -14.17 -10.99 14.07
C SER A 133 -13.37 -9.88 13.40
N THR A 134 -13.98 -8.73 13.11
CA THR A 134 -13.26 -7.63 12.46
C THR A 134 -12.02 -7.20 13.24
N TYR A 135 -12.07 -7.32 14.58
CA TYR A 135 -10.92 -7.16 15.47
C TYR A 135 -9.79 -8.15 15.15
N GLN A 136 -10.08 -9.44 15.12
CA GLN A 136 -9.09 -10.48 14.81
C GLN A 136 -8.59 -10.40 13.35
N TYR A 137 -9.49 -10.01 12.44
CA TYR A 137 -9.15 -9.75 11.05
C TYR A 137 -8.14 -8.60 10.93
N ALA A 138 -8.29 -7.53 11.72
CA ALA A 138 -7.33 -6.43 11.75
C ALA A 138 -5.93 -6.87 12.17
N GLN A 139 -5.80 -7.77 13.16
CA GLN A 139 -4.50 -8.30 13.62
C GLN A 139 -3.70 -8.96 12.49
N THR A 140 -4.40 -9.62 11.56
CA THR A 140 -3.77 -10.40 10.49
C THR A 140 -3.66 -9.64 9.17
N CYS A 141 -4.71 -8.90 8.81
CA CYS A 141 -4.86 -8.35 7.47
C CYS A 141 -4.64 -6.83 7.39
N ALA A 142 -4.75 -6.10 8.51
CA ALA A 142 -4.60 -4.65 8.46
C ALA A 142 -3.15 -4.19 8.20
N VAL A 143 -2.15 -5.07 8.28
CA VAL A 143 -0.76 -4.78 7.86
C VAL A 143 -0.67 -4.45 6.37
N CYS A 144 -1.58 -5.00 5.56
CA CYS A 144 -1.71 -4.73 4.13
C CYS A 144 -2.74 -3.63 3.81
N HIS A 145 -3.30 -2.97 4.83
CA HIS A 145 -4.36 -1.97 4.68
C HIS A 145 -3.95 -0.64 5.32
N PRO A 146 -4.22 0.51 4.69
CA PRO A 146 -3.91 1.83 5.26
C PRO A 146 -4.64 2.21 6.56
N GLY A 147 -5.49 1.36 7.13
CA GLY A 147 -6.50 1.76 8.12
C GLY A 147 -7.72 2.45 7.49
N GLY A 148 -8.63 2.96 8.33
CA GLY A 148 -9.95 3.48 7.92
C GLY A 148 -10.97 2.35 7.67
N SER A 149 -12.14 2.72 7.15
CA SER A 149 -13.24 1.80 6.79
C SER A 149 -13.56 0.79 7.92
N ILE A 150 -13.53 -0.52 7.63
CA ILE A 150 -13.83 -1.61 8.59
C ILE A 150 -12.82 -1.72 9.74
N PHE A 151 -11.74 -0.94 9.74
CA PHE A 151 -10.82 -0.89 10.86
C PHE A 151 -11.02 0.34 11.74
N GLU A 152 -11.97 1.20 11.39
CA GLU A 152 -12.33 2.41 12.14
C GLU A 152 -13.76 2.36 12.67
N ASN A 153 -14.71 1.97 11.83
CA ASN A 153 -16.13 1.90 12.17
C ASN A 153 -16.70 0.50 11.93
N ASP A 154 -17.61 0.10 12.81
CA ASP A 154 -18.40 -1.11 12.65
C ASP A 154 -19.37 -1.02 11.47
N ARG A 155 -20.00 -2.15 11.14
CA ARG A 155 -20.96 -2.23 10.02
C ARG A 155 -22.25 -1.42 10.25
N ASP A 156 -22.44 -0.86 11.45
CA ASP A 156 -23.53 0.07 11.78
C ASP A 156 -23.08 1.54 11.70
N GLY A 157 -21.84 1.80 11.26
CA GLY A 157 -21.26 3.13 11.11
C GLY A 157 -20.77 3.77 12.41
N ARG A 158 -20.61 2.99 13.50
CA ARG A 158 -20.13 3.48 14.80
C ARG A 158 -18.67 3.14 15.00
N ARG A 159 -17.90 4.07 15.58
CA ARG A 159 -16.49 3.84 15.88
C ARG A 159 -16.34 2.72 16.92
N TYR A 160 -15.56 1.69 16.59
CA TYR A 160 -15.49 0.46 17.36
C TYR A 160 -15.14 0.67 18.84
N ASP A 161 -14.10 1.46 19.12
CA ASP A 161 -13.59 1.64 20.48
C ASP A 161 -14.56 2.41 21.38
N THR A 162 -15.23 3.41 20.80
CA THR A 162 -16.24 4.20 21.49
C THR A 162 -17.49 3.36 21.78
N ARG A 163 -17.92 2.56 20.80
CA ARG A 163 -19.09 1.68 20.94
C ARG A 163 -18.82 0.58 21.99
N GLN A 164 -17.68 -0.10 21.90
CA GLN A 164 -17.34 -1.16 22.85
C GLN A 164 -17.11 -0.62 24.27
N ALA A 165 -16.54 0.57 24.42
CA ALA A 165 -16.41 1.20 25.74
C ALA A 165 -17.77 1.52 26.39
N ALA A 166 -18.79 1.85 25.59
CA ALA A 166 -20.14 2.11 26.07
C ALA A 166 -20.94 0.83 26.35
N GLU A 167 -20.66 -0.26 25.60
CA GLU A 167 -21.35 -1.56 25.69
C GLU A 167 -20.33 -2.71 25.80
N PRO A 168 -19.60 -2.86 26.93
CA PRO A 168 -18.51 -3.82 27.03
C PRO A 168 -18.93 -5.28 26.79
N GLU A 169 -20.18 -5.63 27.11
CA GLU A 169 -20.76 -6.96 26.93
C GLU A 169 -20.92 -7.37 25.46
N ILE A 170 -20.88 -6.42 24.52
CA ILE A 170 -20.93 -6.71 23.07
C ILE A 170 -19.77 -7.62 22.64
N ALA A 171 -18.66 -7.60 23.39
CA ALA A 171 -17.52 -8.48 23.17
C ALA A 171 -17.82 -9.97 23.37
N SER A 172 -18.82 -10.27 24.22
CA SER A 172 -19.31 -11.64 24.48
C SER A 172 -20.43 -12.07 23.53
N SER A 173 -20.91 -11.16 22.67
CA SER A 173 -21.93 -11.48 21.66
C SER A 173 -21.35 -12.30 20.51
N LEU A 174 -22.23 -12.79 19.62
CA LEU A 174 -21.85 -13.44 18.36
C LEU A 174 -21.75 -12.44 17.19
N ASP A 175 -21.70 -11.14 17.49
CA ASP A 175 -21.52 -10.10 16.47
C ASP A 175 -20.11 -10.19 15.86
N GLY A 176 -20.03 -10.31 14.54
CA GLY A 176 -18.74 -10.45 13.84
C GLY A 176 -17.83 -9.23 13.91
N ASP A 177 -18.31 -8.08 14.35
CA ASP A 177 -17.50 -6.89 14.60
C ASP A 177 -16.82 -6.93 15.98
N TYR A 178 -17.45 -7.59 16.95
CA TYR A 178 -17.12 -7.45 18.37
C TYR A 178 -16.77 -8.74 19.08
N HIS A 179 -17.11 -9.92 18.56
CA HIS A 179 -16.83 -11.18 19.24
C HIS A 179 -15.35 -11.31 19.61
N LYS A 180 -15.07 -11.44 20.92
CA LYS A 180 -13.73 -11.47 21.51
C LYS A 180 -12.84 -10.26 21.19
N ALA A 181 -13.45 -9.14 20.81
CA ALA A 181 -12.74 -7.91 20.53
C ALA A 181 -12.33 -7.19 21.82
N ALA A 182 -11.31 -6.34 21.71
CA ALA A 182 -10.91 -5.43 22.78
C ALA A 182 -10.67 -4.01 22.21
N TRP A 183 -11.56 -3.56 21.33
CA TRP A 183 -11.47 -2.25 20.68
C TRP A 183 -11.40 -1.10 21.69
N ASP A 184 -12.11 -1.20 22.80
CA ASP A 184 -12.08 -0.24 23.91
C ASP A 184 -10.67 0.01 24.47
N ARG A 185 -9.82 -1.03 24.45
CA ARG A 185 -8.40 -0.97 24.90
C ARG A 185 -7.43 -0.74 23.76
N SER A 186 -7.68 -1.33 22.59
CA SER A 186 -6.85 -1.23 21.40
C SER A 186 -6.96 0.11 20.68
N GLY A 187 -8.10 0.79 20.82
CA GLY A 187 -8.55 1.81 19.87
C GLY A 187 -8.72 1.25 18.47
N VAL A 188 -8.75 2.12 17.47
CA VAL A 188 -9.01 1.76 16.07
C VAL A 188 -7.85 2.13 15.15
N LEU A 189 -7.83 1.59 13.92
CA LEU A 189 -6.89 2.01 12.89
C LEU A 189 -7.55 3.09 12.04
N GLU A 190 -7.28 4.35 12.33
CA GLU A 190 -7.58 5.45 11.40
C GLU A 190 -6.77 5.29 10.09
N ALA A 191 -7.24 5.92 9.01
CA ALA A 191 -6.56 5.99 7.74
C ALA A 191 -5.22 6.72 7.88
N ASP A 192 -4.13 5.98 7.82
CA ASP A 192 -2.78 6.48 8.02
C ASP A 192 -2.25 7.18 6.77
N CYS A 193 -2.51 8.49 6.69
CA CYS A 193 -2.09 9.32 5.58
C CYS A 193 -0.56 9.29 5.36
N LEU A 194 0.22 9.15 6.44
CA LEU A 194 1.68 9.20 6.37
C LEU A 194 2.28 7.92 5.79
N MET A 195 1.53 6.83 5.74
CA MET A 195 1.97 5.60 5.05
C MET A 195 2.28 5.88 3.57
N CYS A 196 1.52 6.78 2.94
CA CYS A 196 1.76 7.24 1.57
C CYS A 196 2.57 8.55 1.52
N HIS A 197 2.36 9.46 2.47
CA HIS A 197 2.90 10.81 2.41
C HIS A 197 4.21 11.03 3.20
N LYS A 198 4.82 9.98 3.76
CA LYS A 198 6.13 10.06 4.43
C LYS A 198 7.13 9.11 3.75
N PRO A 199 8.18 9.61 3.06
CA PRO A 199 9.11 8.74 2.32
C PRO A 199 9.83 7.69 3.19
N ASP A 200 10.12 8.05 4.44
CA ASP A 200 10.79 7.23 5.45
C ASP A 200 9.77 6.64 6.46
N TYR A 201 8.56 6.31 6.01
CA TYR A 201 7.57 5.63 6.85
C TYR A 201 8.06 4.24 7.30
N ASP A 202 7.92 3.92 8.58
CA ASP A 202 8.35 2.65 9.18
C ASP A 202 7.20 1.65 9.23
N HIS A 203 6.98 0.97 8.10
CA HIS A 203 5.93 -0.05 7.98
C HIS A 203 6.14 -1.24 8.93
N LYS A 204 7.40 -1.55 9.28
CA LYS A 204 7.70 -2.63 10.24
C LYS A 204 7.23 -2.24 11.63
N ALA A 205 7.55 -1.04 12.09
CA ALA A 205 7.08 -0.54 13.38
C ALA A 205 5.56 -0.51 13.46
N ARG A 206 4.88 -0.02 12.41
CA ARG A 206 3.42 -0.07 12.30
C ARG A 206 2.90 -1.51 12.40
N THR A 207 3.48 -2.43 11.64
CA THR A 207 3.10 -3.85 11.61
C THR A 207 3.23 -4.49 13.00
N THR A 208 4.32 -4.21 13.72
CA THR A 208 4.50 -4.67 15.10
C THR A 208 3.34 -4.21 16.01
N GLN A 209 2.91 -2.95 15.89
CA GLN A 209 1.78 -2.45 16.68
C GLN A 209 0.44 -3.08 16.27
N VAL A 210 0.19 -3.27 14.98
CA VAL A 210 -1.03 -3.95 14.49
C VAL A 210 -1.09 -5.39 15.01
N SER A 211 0.00 -6.14 14.95
CA SER A 211 0.07 -7.52 15.47
C SER A 211 -0.08 -7.60 17.00
N ALA A 212 0.32 -6.56 17.73
CA ALA A 212 0.10 -6.44 19.18
C ALA A 212 -1.33 -5.97 19.55
N ALA A 213 -2.18 -5.73 18.56
CA ALA A 213 -3.49 -5.09 18.70
C ALA A 213 -3.42 -3.68 19.30
N ASN A 214 -2.29 -2.97 19.15
CA ASN A 214 -2.10 -1.59 19.58
C ASN A 214 -2.57 -0.62 18.49
N TYR A 215 -3.81 -0.74 18.04
CA TYR A 215 -4.31 -0.06 16.84
C TYR A 215 -4.20 1.47 16.89
N ARG A 216 -4.61 2.09 18.01
CA ARG A 216 -4.50 3.55 18.21
C ARG A 216 -3.06 4.06 18.08
N TRP A 217 -2.08 3.23 18.41
CA TRP A 217 -0.67 3.61 18.43
C TRP A 217 0.05 3.34 17.10
N ALA A 218 -0.55 2.53 16.21
CA ALA A 218 0.12 2.03 15.01
C ALA A 218 0.59 3.16 14.08
N ALA A 219 -0.23 4.19 13.87
CA ALA A 219 0.13 5.33 13.02
C ALA A 219 1.25 6.18 13.61
N THR A 220 1.32 6.29 14.94
CA THR A 220 2.40 7.00 15.64
C THR A 220 3.73 6.29 15.49
N ALA A 221 3.74 4.97 15.69
CA ALA A 221 4.93 4.14 15.51
C ALA A 221 5.35 4.12 14.02
N GLY A 222 4.41 3.95 13.10
CA GLY A 222 4.66 3.92 11.66
C GLY A 222 5.20 5.24 11.10
N ALA A 223 4.72 6.37 11.60
CA ALA A 223 5.30 7.67 11.27
C ALA A 223 6.74 7.83 11.80
N GLY A 224 7.20 6.96 12.69
CA GLY A 224 8.53 6.96 13.27
C GLY A 224 8.72 8.05 14.34
N VAL A 225 7.64 8.62 14.86
CA VAL A 225 7.69 9.76 15.80
C VAL A 225 7.57 9.37 17.26
N GLY A 226 7.25 8.11 17.57
CA GLY A 226 7.20 7.63 18.95
C GLY A 226 7.48 6.14 19.05
N ASP A 227 8.00 5.76 20.21
CA ASP A 227 8.23 4.38 20.58
C ASP A 227 7.09 3.90 21.48
N VAL A 228 6.55 2.72 21.18
CA VAL A 228 5.38 2.15 21.85
C VAL A 228 5.79 0.84 22.50
N GLU A 229 5.56 0.74 23.79
CA GLU A 229 5.80 -0.47 24.58
C GLU A 229 4.48 -1.07 25.08
N GLY A 230 4.49 -2.36 25.39
CA GLY A 230 3.29 -3.09 25.79
C GLY A 230 2.47 -3.61 24.62
N SER A 231 1.47 -4.43 24.94
CA SER A 231 0.66 -5.14 23.96
C SER A 231 -0.74 -5.40 24.50
N VAL A 232 -1.77 -4.92 23.79
CA VAL A 232 -3.17 -5.14 24.19
C VAL A 232 -3.54 -6.62 24.11
N ILE A 233 -3.05 -7.34 23.09
CA ILE A 233 -3.31 -8.79 22.99
C ILE A 233 -2.65 -9.58 24.14
N ALA A 234 -1.57 -9.06 24.72
CA ALA A 234 -0.95 -9.62 25.92
C ALA A 234 -1.63 -9.16 27.24
N GLY A 235 -2.75 -8.42 27.16
CA GLY A 235 -3.46 -7.88 28.33
C GLY A 235 -2.76 -6.69 28.99
N GLN A 236 -1.76 -6.09 28.34
CA GLN A 236 -1.03 -4.93 28.83
C GLN A 236 -1.66 -3.64 28.31
N THR A 237 -1.42 -2.53 29.01
CA THR A 237 -1.78 -1.18 28.52
C THR A 237 -0.57 -0.60 27.80
N PRO A 238 -0.67 -0.27 26.49
CA PRO A 238 0.47 0.28 25.78
C PRO A 238 0.86 1.66 26.31
N THR A 239 2.17 1.90 26.42
CA THR A 239 2.75 3.19 26.77
C THR A 239 3.42 3.79 25.54
N LEU A 240 3.46 5.12 25.48
CA LEU A 240 4.00 5.86 24.33
C LEU A 240 5.03 6.87 24.83
N LYS A 241 6.20 6.84 24.21
CA LYS A 241 7.21 7.89 24.37
C LYS A 241 7.48 8.52 23.02
N TYR A 242 7.18 9.80 22.89
CA TYR A 242 7.48 10.53 21.67
C TYR A 242 8.98 10.84 21.54
N LYS A 243 9.45 10.81 20.30
CA LYS A 243 10.78 11.28 19.92
C LYS A 243 10.74 12.80 19.79
N PRO A 244 11.77 13.53 20.27
CA PRO A 244 11.85 14.97 20.07
C PRO A 244 11.80 15.33 18.58
N SER A 245 11.09 16.41 18.24
CA SER A 245 11.18 17.00 16.90
C SER A 245 12.48 17.80 16.77
N ASN A 246 12.98 17.91 15.53
CA ASN A 246 14.14 18.73 15.20
C ASN A 246 13.83 20.24 15.31
N ASP A 247 12.55 20.64 15.19
CA ASP A 247 12.17 22.03 14.96
C ASP A 247 11.55 22.72 16.19
N SER A 248 11.03 21.95 17.15
CA SER A 248 10.50 22.47 18.42
C SER A 248 10.52 21.41 19.51
N SER A 249 10.76 21.83 20.76
CA SER A 249 10.48 20.98 21.92
C SER A 249 8.98 20.85 22.14
N ASP A 250 8.18 21.91 22.02
CA ASP A 250 6.77 21.92 22.48
C ASP A 250 5.76 21.14 21.62
N ARG A 251 6.16 20.70 20.42
CA ARG A 251 5.29 20.01 19.47
C ARG A 251 6.08 19.13 18.50
N ILE A 252 5.39 18.17 17.90
CA ILE A 252 5.94 17.39 16.78
C ILE A 252 5.32 17.90 15.48
N THR A 253 6.19 18.28 14.54
CA THR A 253 5.81 18.67 13.18
C THR A 253 6.27 17.63 12.16
N ILE A 254 5.46 17.41 11.13
CA ILE A 254 5.81 16.61 9.95
C ILE A 254 5.53 17.42 8.69
N VAL A 255 6.35 17.22 7.67
CA VAL A 255 6.11 17.76 6.32
C VAL A 255 5.72 16.60 5.40
N PRO A 256 4.42 16.39 5.15
CA PRO A 256 3.94 15.45 4.14
C PRO A 256 4.62 15.70 2.79
N LYS A 257 4.84 14.63 2.03
CA LYS A 257 5.44 14.64 0.70
C LYS A 257 4.53 13.95 -0.30
N ARG A 258 4.77 14.18 -1.59
CA ARG A 258 4.18 13.38 -2.64
C ARG A 258 4.64 11.91 -2.46
N PRO A 259 3.76 10.91 -2.60
CA PRO A 259 4.16 9.52 -2.45
C PRO A 259 5.30 9.14 -3.39
N THR A 260 6.20 8.30 -2.88
CA THR A 260 7.29 7.70 -3.66
C THR A 260 6.99 6.24 -3.93
N ASP A 261 7.68 5.62 -4.89
CA ASP A 261 7.53 4.18 -5.18
C ASP A 261 7.75 3.33 -3.93
N ARG A 262 8.67 3.75 -3.05
CA ARG A 262 8.92 3.09 -1.77
C ARG A 262 7.65 2.95 -0.93
N ASN A 263 6.78 3.96 -0.92
CA ASN A 263 5.52 3.92 -0.16
C ASN A 263 4.54 2.89 -0.73
N CYS A 264 4.45 2.80 -2.06
CA CYS A 264 3.61 1.80 -2.74
C CYS A 264 4.15 0.38 -2.50
N LEU A 265 5.48 0.23 -2.55
CA LEU A 265 6.17 -1.05 -2.42
C LEU A 265 6.15 -1.62 -1.00
N LEU A 266 5.73 -0.85 0.01
CA LEU A 266 5.48 -1.36 1.37
C LEU A 266 4.50 -2.55 1.36
N CYS A 267 3.48 -2.49 0.50
CA CYS A 267 2.49 -3.57 0.34
C CYS A 267 2.64 -4.30 -1.00
N HIS A 268 2.97 -3.58 -2.07
CA HIS A 268 3.04 -4.18 -3.41
C HIS A 268 4.33 -4.98 -3.65
N GLY A 269 5.46 -4.59 -3.07
CA GLY A 269 6.75 -5.20 -3.38
C GLY A 269 6.81 -6.69 -3.03
N GLU A 270 6.53 -7.03 -1.76
CA GLU A 270 6.51 -8.42 -1.32
C GLU A 270 5.38 -9.22 -1.99
N ALA A 271 4.21 -8.62 -2.14
CA ALA A 271 3.06 -9.28 -2.77
C ALA A 271 3.34 -9.64 -4.24
N GLU A 272 3.97 -8.76 -5.01
CA GLU A 272 4.35 -9.03 -6.39
C GLU A 272 5.47 -10.04 -6.49
N THR A 273 6.44 -9.98 -5.58
CA THR A 273 7.52 -10.98 -5.50
C THR A 273 6.91 -12.36 -5.27
N LYS A 274 6.02 -12.51 -4.28
CA LYS A 274 5.37 -13.81 -3.96
C LYS A 274 4.41 -14.31 -5.03
N LYS A 275 3.62 -13.42 -5.63
CA LYS A 275 2.55 -13.83 -6.57
C LYS A 275 3.02 -13.95 -8.02
N ARG A 276 4.10 -13.25 -8.39
CA ARG A 276 4.53 -13.09 -9.78
C ARG A 276 6.04 -13.24 -9.97
N GLY A 277 6.83 -13.36 -8.90
CA GLY A 277 8.29 -13.38 -8.96
C GLY A 277 8.92 -12.02 -9.32
N HIS A 278 8.12 -10.97 -9.49
CA HIS A 278 8.60 -9.66 -9.94
C HIS A 278 9.19 -8.85 -8.78
N VAL A 279 10.28 -8.14 -9.05
CA VAL A 279 11.05 -7.36 -8.05
C VAL A 279 11.43 -6.00 -8.62
N TRP A 280 11.39 -4.97 -7.76
CA TRP A 280 11.64 -3.56 -8.08
C TRP A 280 13.00 -3.08 -7.55
N ASP A 281 14.04 -3.89 -7.69
CA ASP A 281 15.40 -3.62 -7.20
C ASP A 281 16.42 -3.39 -8.32
N GLY A 282 15.93 -3.11 -9.54
CA GLY A 282 16.76 -2.90 -10.72
C GLY A 282 17.07 -4.17 -11.51
N ARG A 283 16.74 -5.37 -11.00
CA ARG A 283 16.87 -6.62 -11.79
C ARG A 283 15.87 -6.72 -12.94
N ASN A 284 14.76 -6.00 -12.86
CA ASN A 284 13.84 -5.78 -13.97
C ASN A 284 13.99 -4.35 -14.45
N GLU A 285 14.74 -4.14 -15.54
CA GLU A 285 14.88 -2.81 -16.14
C GLU A 285 13.52 -2.34 -16.69
N ASP A 286 13.06 -1.19 -16.22
CA ASP A 286 11.85 -0.53 -16.72
C ASP A 286 12.21 0.81 -17.35
N VAL A 287 11.81 1.01 -18.62
CA VAL A 287 12.13 2.22 -19.38
C VAL A 287 11.45 3.48 -18.85
N HIS A 288 10.30 3.33 -18.17
CA HIS A 288 9.57 4.44 -17.56
C HIS A 288 10.25 4.86 -16.25
N SER A 289 10.59 3.90 -15.39
CA SER A 289 11.38 4.16 -14.19
C SER A 289 12.75 4.76 -14.55
N GLY A 290 13.40 4.26 -15.61
CA GLY A 290 14.64 4.79 -16.16
C GLY A 290 14.52 6.23 -16.72
N ALA A 291 13.31 6.67 -17.06
CA ALA A 291 12.98 8.04 -17.44
C ALA A 291 12.57 8.92 -16.25
N GLY A 292 12.63 8.40 -15.01
CA GLY A 292 12.28 9.13 -13.79
C GLY A 292 10.78 9.14 -13.49
N MET A 293 9.98 8.28 -14.13
CA MET A 293 8.59 8.09 -13.75
C MET A 293 8.49 7.29 -12.45
N THR A 294 7.43 7.53 -11.70
CA THR A 294 7.09 6.85 -10.43
C THR A 294 5.77 6.12 -10.60
N CYS A 295 5.37 5.25 -9.66
CA CYS A 295 4.11 4.53 -9.69
C CYS A 295 2.92 5.48 -9.96
N ILE A 296 2.90 6.62 -9.27
CA ILE A 296 1.83 7.63 -9.39
C ILE A 296 1.92 8.50 -10.65
N SER A 297 2.96 8.34 -11.48
CA SER A 297 3.01 8.93 -12.81
C SER A 297 2.03 8.24 -13.76
N CYS A 298 1.90 6.92 -13.64
CA CYS A 298 0.92 6.12 -14.38
C CYS A 298 -0.38 5.93 -13.61
N HIS A 299 -0.32 5.90 -12.27
CA HIS A 299 -1.45 5.73 -11.36
C HIS A 299 -1.75 7.04 -10.60
N PRO A 300 -2.17 8.13 -11.27
CA PRO A 300 -2.47 9.38 -10.60
C PRO A 300 -3.68 9.24 -9.67
N SER A 301 -3.80 10.14 -8.71
CA SER A 301 -5.00 10.28 -7.88
C SER A 301 -5.39 11.75 -7.74
N GLY A 302 -6.70 11.98 -7.59
CA GLY A 302 -7.25 13.28 -7.22
C GLY A 302 -7.24 13.50 -5.70
N ILE A 303 -7.88 14.59 -5.27
CA ILE A 303 -8.10 14.88 -3.84
C ILE A 303 -8.95 13.81 -3.14
N ASP A 304 -9.76 13.07 -3.90
CA ASP A 304 -10.55 11.93 -3.44
C ASP A 304 -9.72 10.66 -3.18
N HIS A 305 -8.43 10.68 -3.53
CA HIS A 305 -7.49 9.57 -3.36
C HIS A 305 -7.85 8.30 -4.14
N GLN A 306 -8.74 8.39 -5.14
CA GLN A 306 -8.95 7.29 -6.07
C GLN A 306 -7.71 7.16 -6.97
N ILE A 307 -6.80 6.29 -6.56
CA ILE A 307 -5.62 5.95 -7.35
C ILE A 307 -6.09 5.22 -8.59
N ALA A 308 -5.87 5.83 -9.75
CA ALA A 308 -6.27 5.29 -11.03
C ALA A 308 -5.69 3.88 -11.19
N LYS A 309 -6.51 2.96 -11.68
CA LYS A 309 -6.08 1.59 -12.00
C LYS A 309 -6.41 1.28 -13.45
N GLY A 310 -5.53 0.54 -14.09
CA GLY A 310 -5.78 0.00 -15.42
C GLY A 310 -6.70 -1.21 -15.37
N ARG A 311 -7.15 -1.65 -16.55
CA ARG A 311 -7.85 -2.92 -16.74
C ARG A 311 -6.88 -4.09 -16.55
N SER A 312 -7.28 -5.09 -15.77
CA SER A 312 -6.52 -6.33 -15.64
C SER A 312 -7.43 -7.53 -15.83
N ASN A 313 -7.11 -8.38 -16.81
CA ASN A 313 -7.82 -9.63 -17.04
C ASN A 313 -7.41 -10.74 -16.06
N SER A 314 -6.42 -10.47 -15.19
CA SER A 314 -5.87 -11.44 -14.24
C SER A 314 -6.11 -11.05 -12.77
N VAL A 315 -6.47 -9.79 -12.49
CA VAL A 315 -6.77 -9.34 -11.13
C VAL A 315 -7.95 -8.37 -11.12
N PHE A 316 -9.07 -8.83 -10.56
CA PHE A 316 -10.32 -8.07 -10.44
C PHE A 316 -10.33 -7.28 -9.12
N VAL A 317 -9.73 -6.09 -9.15
CA VAL A 317 -9.57 -5.18 -7.99
C VAL A 317 -10.61 -4.05 -8.10
N ASN A 318 -11.89 -4.43 -8.05
CA ASN A 318 -13.05 -3.59 -8.35
C ASN A 318 -13.05 -3.04 -9.79
N ASP A 319 -13.64 -3.82 -10.70
CA ASP A 319 -13.66 -3.55 -12.14
C ASP A 319 -14.43 -2.28 -12.52
N GLU A 320 -15.31 -1.78 -11.63
CA GLU A 320 -16.03 -0.52 -11.85
C GLU A 320 -15.09 0.70 -11.83
N LEU A 321 -13.89 0.54 -11.27
CA LEU A 321 -12.84 1.57 -11.22
C LEU A 321 -11.79 1.40 -12.34
N ASP A 322 -12.01 0.48 -13.28
CA ASP A 322 -11.12 0.30 -14.42
C ASP A 322 -11.09 1.55 -15.31
N SER A 323 -9.91 2.14 -15.43
CA SER A 323 -9.67 3.35 -16.23
C SER A 323 -8.72 3.07 -17.39
N ASP A 324 -9.00 3.68 -18.54
CA ASP A 324 -8.08 3.70 -19.69
C ASP A 324 -6.98 4.78 -19.52
N GLU A 325 -7.02 5.59 -18.44
CA GLU A 325 -5.97 6.55 -18.10
C GLU A 325 -4.63 5.86 -17.79
N VAL A 326 -4.69 4.66 -17.20
CA VAL A 326 -3.53 3.80 -16.93
C VAL A 326 -3.32 2.83 -18.09
N SER A 327 -3.16 3.35 -19.31
CA SER A 327 -2.89 2.57 -20.51
C SER A 327 -1.69 3.11 -21.27
N CYS A 328 -1.04 2.26 -22.08
CA CYS A 328 0.04 2.71 -22.94
C CYS A 328 -0.45 3.81 -23.91
N VAL A 329 -1.71 3.71 -24.37
CA VAL A 329 -2.33 4.63 -25.33
C VAL A 329 -2.46 6.03 -24.74
N SER A 330 -2.77 6.17 -23.44
CA SER A 330 -2.98 7.47 -22.80
C SER A 330 -1.75 8.38 -22.90
N CYS A 331 -0.54 7.81 -22.93
CA CYS A 331 0.70 8.55 -23.12
C CYS A 331 1.24 8.47 -24.55
N HIS A 332 1.29 7.29 -25.15
CA HIS A 332 2.02 7.06 -26.40
C HIS A 332 1.27 7.48 -27.67
N THR A 333 -0.04 7.76 -27.62
CA THR A 333 -0.77 8.35 -28.75
C THR A 333 -0.71 9.87 -28.74
N GLU A 334 -0.84 10.47 -27.56
CA GLU A 334 -0.86 11.91 -27.38
C GLU A 334 0.54 12.51 -27.14
N GLY A 335 1.55 11.69 -26.83
CA GLY A 335 2.90 12.13 -26.49
C GLY A 335 2.99 12.79 -25.10
N ARG A 336 2.13 12.40 -24.16
CA ARG A 336 2.14 12.96 -22.79
C ARG A 336 3.44 12.60 -22.09
N MET A 337 3.91 13.48 -21.20
CA MET A 337 5.15 13.29 -20.44
C MET A 337 6.39 13.00 -21.31
N GLY A 338 6.39 13.46 -22.57
CA GLY A 338 7.47 13.19 -23.51
C GLY A 338 7.51 11.76 -24.05
N ALA A 339 6.42 10.98 -23.89
CA ALA A 339 6.33 9.63 -24.40
C ALA A 339 6.51 9.58 -25.91
N SER A 340 7.32 8.62 -26.37
CA SER A 340 7.52 8.39 -27.80
C SER A 340 6.23 7.92 -28.47
N ARG A 341 5.96 8.37 -29.69
CA ARG A 341 4.82 7.87 -30.47
C ARG A 341 5.27 6.69 -31.34
N PRO A 342 4.86 5.44 -31.03
CA PRO A 342 5.31 4.28 -31.78
C PRO A 342 4.71 4.30 -33.19
N LYS A 343 5.54 4.11 -34.21
CA LYS A 343 5.10 4.10 -35.60
C LYS A 343 4.42 2.78 -36.02
N HIS A 344 4.81 1.67 -35.38
CA HIS A 344 4.35 0.31 -35.68
C HIS A 344 4.42 -0.05 -37.19
N GLU A 345 5.45 0.42 -37.90
CA GLU A 345 5.66 0.13 -39.32
C GLU A 345 5.73 -1.39 -39.57
N GLY A 346 4.92 -1.89 -40.50
CA GLY A 346 4.88 -3.32 -40.84
C GLY A 346 4.02 -4.19 -39.90
N ILE A 347 3.43 -3.63 -38.85
CA ILE A 347 2.50 -4.37 -37.98
C ILE A 347 1.07 -4.24 -38.54
N PRO A 348 0.36 -5.36 -38.82
CA PRO A 348 -1.02 -5.28 -39.31
C PRO A 348 -1.94 -4.56 -38.30
N PRO A 349 -2.81 -3.63 -38.73
CA PRO A 349 -3.66 -2.85 -37.82
C PRO A 349 -4.52 -3.68 -36.86
N ASN A 350 -4.89 -4.89 -37.28
CA ASN A 350 -5.67 -5.86 -36.51
C ASN A 350 -4.92 -6.33 -35.26
N HIS A 351 -3.58 -6.38 -35.27
CA HIS A 351 -2.80 -6.75 -34.09
C HIS A 351 -2.94 -5.69 -33.00
N LEU A 352 -2.85 -4.40 -33.37
CA LEU A 352 -2.97 -3.28 -32.43
C LEU A 352 -4.36 -3.16 -31.80
N LYS A 353 -5.39 -3.80 -32.39
CA LYS A 353 -6.75 -3.86 -31.84
C LYS A 353 -6.99 -5.03 -30.89
N THR A 354 -6.18 -6.10 -30.98
CA THR A 354 -6.48 -7.39 -30.33
C THR A 354 -5.39 -7.81 -29.34
N ILE A 355 -4.14 -7.42 -29.57
CA ILE A 355 -2.99 -7.79 -28.76
C ILE A 355 -2.60 -6.60 -27.88
N ALA A 356 -2.49 -6.84 -26.58
CA ALA A 356 -2.09 -5.81 -25.62
C ALA A 356 -0.65 -5.35 -25.88
N CYS A 357 -0.36 -4.06 -25.70
CA CYS A 357 0.97 -3.49 -25.95
C CYS A 357 2.09 -4.23 -25.20
N VAL A 358 1.81 -4.67 -23.96
CA VAL A 358 2.75 -5.41 -23.11
C VAL A 358 3.20 -6.73 -23.73
N THR A 359 2.41 -7.36 -24.63
CA THR A 359 2.81 -8.60 -25.31
C THR A 359 4.06 -8.43 -26.16
N CYS A 360 4.26 -7.25 -26.77
CA CYS A 360 5.44 -6.97 -27.59
C CYS A 360 6.49 -6.14 -26.83
N HIS A 361 6.06 -5.30 -25.88
CA HIS A 361 6.92 -4.34 -25.19
C HIS A 361 7.43 -4.78 -23.81
N VAL A 362 6.89 -5.89 -23.26
CA VAL A 362 7.39 -6.54 -22.04
C VAL A 362 7.67 -8.01 -22.37
N ARG A 363 8.79 -8.23 -23.09
CA ARG A 363 9.12 -9.57 -23.62
C ARG A 363 9.60 -10.53 -22.56
N ASP A 364 10.44 -10.04 -21.66
CA ASP A 364 11.09 -10.83 -20.62
C ASP A 364 10.94 -10.11 -19.28
N SER A 365 10.78 -10.89 -18.20
CA SER A 365 10.90 -10.39 -16.84
C SER A 365 11.70 -11.41 -16.03
N ASN A 366 12.67 -10.90 -15.28
CA ASN A 366 13.42 -11.71 -14.33
C ASN A 366 12.51 -12.04 -13.14
N VAL A 367 12.28 -13.34 -12.96
CA VAL A 367 11.50 -13.88 -11.84
C VAL A 367 12.43 -14.35 -10.74
N THR A 368 12.14 -13.94 -9.50
CA THR A 368 12.88 -14.35 -8.30
C THR A 368 12.14 -15.47 -7.60
N ALA A 369 12.84 -16.58 -7.34
CA ALA A 369 12.33 -17.60 -6.43
C ALA A 369 12.39 -17.08 -4.99
N VAL A 370 11.22 -16.91 -4.37
CA VAL A 370 11.09 -16.40 -2.99
C VAL A 370 11.14 -17.53 -1.96
N HIS A 371 10.86 -18.76 -2.39
CA HIS A 371 10.87 -19.96 -1.58
C HIS A 371 11.05 -21.19 -2.48
N THR A 372 11.87 -22.15 -2.05
CA THR A 372 11.99 -23.46 -2.70
C THR A 372 11.40 -24.49 -1.75
N VAL A 373 10.34 -25.19 -2.18
CA VAL A 373 9.81 -26.34 -1.44
C VAL A 373 10.41 -27.59 -2.05
N ASP A 374 11.24 -28.30 -1.29
CA ASP A 374 11.62 -29.67 -1.64
C ASP A 374 10.49 -30.60 -1.18
N THR A 375 9.80 -31.23 -2.13
CA THR A 375 8.71 -32.18 -1.83
C THR A 375 9.21 -33.62 -1.72
N THR A 376 10.52 -33.84 -1.71
CA THR A 376 11.14 -35.17 -1.69
C THR A 376 11.63 -35.60 -0.30
N THR A 377 11.49 -34.75 0.73
CA THR A 377 11.81 -35.07 2.14
C THR A 377 10.61 -34.91 3.05
#